data_AF-A0A1A8LD54-F1
#
_entry.id   AF-A0A1A8LD54-F1
#
_cell.length_a   1.000
_cell.length_b   1.000
_cell.length_c   1.000
_cell.angle_alpha   90.00
_cell.angle_beta   90.00
_cell.angle_gamma   90.00
#
_symmetry.space_group_name_H-M   'P 1'
#
loop_
_entity.id
_entity.type
_entity.pdbx_description
1 polymer ?
#
loop_
_entity_poly.entity_id
_entity_poly.type
_entity_poly.pdbx_seq_one_letter_code
_entity_poly.pdbx_strand_id
1 'polypeptide(L)'
;MESLRSFLDRVEQVLPQGGSVTTKKAFGKQELYPESGLFLSSTRLAAIHSEARKDCLRLFHLLFDEFFSPEDCQNAVAFGKHGKVPEGKRVLDKSKVNGILTYVM
;
A
#
# COMPACT_ATOMS: atom_id res chain seq x y z
N MET A 1 -22.94 6.29 20.80
CA MET A 1 -22.39 6.30 19.41
C MET A 1 -22.02 7.70 18.91
N GLU A 2 -22.08 8.75 19.74
CA GLU A 2 -21.86 10.15 19.32
C GLU A 2 -20.39 10.58 19.30
N SER A 3 -19.54 9.86 20.05
CA SER A 3 -18.10 10.16 20.19
C SER A 3 -17.32 10.01 18.87
N LEU A 4 -17.68 9.06 18.01
CA LEU A 4 -16.94 8.84 16.76
C LEU A 4 -17.19 9.93 15.73
N ARG A 5 -18.39 10.53 15.73
CA ARG A 5 -18.79 11.61 14.82
C ARG A 5 -18.11 12.93 15.20
N SER A 6 -18.03 13.25 16.49
CA SER A 6 -17.32 14.44 16.96
C SER A 6 -15.81 14.36 16.74
N PHE A 7 -15.24 13.15 16.76
CA PHE A 7 -13.85 12.92 16.39
C PHE A 7 -13.60 13.15 14.89
N LEU A 8 -14.47 12.66 14.01
CA LEU A 8 -14.36 12.88 12.57
C LEU A 8 -14.43 14.37 12.20
N ASP A 9 -15.38 15.11 12.78
CA ASP A 9 -15.54 16.56 12.59
C ASP A 9 -14.29 17.35 13.00
N ARG A 10 -13.60 16.91 14.07
CA ARG A 10 -12.35 17.53 14.54
C ARG A 10 -11.16 17.26 13.63
N VAL A 11 -11.08 16.09 13.01
CA VAL A 11 -9.98 15.74 12.10
C VAL A 11 -10.11 16.50 10.79
N GLU A 12 -11.34 16.80 10.34
CA GLU A 12 -11.59 17.57 9.13
C GLU A 12 -11.17 19.05 9.24
N GLN A 13 -11.18 19.62 10.46
CA GLN A 13 -10.74 21.00 10.71
C GLN A 13 -9.21 21.18 10.82
N VAL A 14 -8.42 20.10 10.81
CA VAL A 14 -6.95 20.16 10.94
C VAL A 14 -6.28 19.72 9.63
N LEU A 15 -6.53 20.45 8.53
CA LEU A 15 -5.72 20.34 7.32
C LEU A 15 -4.95 21.65 7.11
N PRO A 16 -3.61 21.66 7.13
CA PRO A 16 -2.85 22.86 6.79
C PRO A 16 -2.93 23.07 5.27
N GLN A 17 -3.31 24.28 4.87
CA GLN A 17 -3.13 24.77 3.51
C GLN A 17 -1.63 24.89 3.22
N GLY A 18 -1.09 23.99 2.40
CA GLY A 18 0.26 24.07 1.85
C GLY A 18 0.28 23.33 0.52
N GLY A 19 0.30 24.07 -0.58
CA GLY A 19 0.18 23.53 -1.93
C GLY A 19 1.47 22.90 -2.47
N SER A 20 1.33 21.90 -3.34
CA SER A 20 2.06 21.78 -4.62
C SER A 20 1.63 20.51 -5.36
N VAL A 21 1.12 20.70 -6.58
CA VAL A 21 1.12 19.78 -7.75
C VAL A 21 0.52 18.36 -7.62
N THR A 22 -0.74 18.28 -8.06
CA THR A 22 -1.39 17.22 -8.87
C THR A 22 -1.02 15.74 -8.64
N THR A 23 -1.75 15.08 -7.73
CA THR A 23 -2.51 13.86 -8.06
C THR A 23 -3.80 13.91 -7.25
N LYS A 24 -4.91 13.40 -7.80
CA LYS A 24 -6.19 13.34 -7.09
C LYS A 24 -5.96 12.58 -5.79
N LYS A 25 -5.82 13.30 -4.67
CA LYS A 25 -5.78 12.74 -3.31
C LYS A 25 -7.06 11.92 -3.19
N ALA A 26 -6.96 10.61 -3.33
CA ALA A 26 -8.09 9.72 -3.11
C ALA A 26 -8.52 9.97 -1.66
N PHE A 27 -9.60 10.73 -1.47
CA PHE A 27 -10.06 11.16 -0.16
C PHE A 27 -10.11 9.93 0.77
N GLY A 28 -9.33 9.96 1.85
CA GLY A 28 -9.26 8.87 2.83
C GLY A 28 -8.16 7.81 2.62
N LYS A 29 -7.30 7.91 1.60
CA LYS A 29 -6.11 7.06 1.48
C LYS A 29 -4.84 7.83 1.84
N GLN A 30 -4.03 7.25 2.70
CA GLN A 30 -2.67 7.72 2.98
C GLN A 30 -1.68 6.92 2.15
N GLU A 31 -0.52 7.52 1.93
CA GLU A 31 0.61 6.80 1.37
C GLU A 31 1.24 5.88 2.44
N LEU A 32 1.78 4.73 2.03
CA LEU A 32 2.36 3.74 2.95
C LEU A 32 3.55 4.34 3.73
N TYR A 33 4.40 5.06 3.00
CA TYR A 33 5.40 6.01 3.50
C TYR A 33 5.64 7.07 2.40
N PRO A 34 6.22 8.25 2.71
CA PRO A 34 6.41 9.32 1.73
C PRO A 34 7.13 8.82 0.47
N GLU A 35 6.58 9.16 -0.70
CA GLU A 35 7.13 8.83 -2.03
C GLU A 35 7.10 7.34 -2.43
N SER A 36 6.42 6.48 -1.66
CA SER A 36 6.24 5.06 -2.02
C SER A 36 5.38 4.81 -3.26
N GLY A 37 4.48 5.73 -3.60
CA GLY A 37 3.44 5.55 -4.62
C GLY A 37 2.35 4.54 -4.25
N LEU A 38 2.38 3.98 -3.04
CA LEU A 38 1.46 2.96 -2.55
C LEU A 38 0.44 3.58 -1.59
N PHE A 39 -0.84 3.59 -1.97
CA PHE A 39 -1.90 4.28 -1.22
C PHE A 39 -2.92 3.31 -0.63
N LEU A 40 -3.13 3.38 0.68
CA LEU A 40 -4.17 2.63 1.40
C LEU A 40 -4.78 3.47 2.53
N SER A 41 -5.98 3.13 2.98
CA SER A 41 -6.59 3.84 4.11
C SER A 41 -5.88 3.51 5.42
N SER A 42 -5.89 4.45 6.37
CA SER A 42 -5.31 4.23 7.70
C SER A 42 -5.97 3.07 8.44
N THR A 43 -7.30 2.95 8.33
CA THR A 43 -8.07 1.83 8.89
C THR A 43 -7.64 0.49 8.30
N ARG A 44 -7.41 0.43 6.97
CA ARG A 44 -6.97 -0.80 6.32
C ARG A 44 -5.55 -1.17 6.72
N LEU A 45 -4.65 -0.20 6.79
CA LEU A 45 -3.28 -0.42 7.25
C LEU A 45 -3.25 -0.95 8.69
N ALA A 46 -4.06 -0.38 9.59
CA ALA A 46 -4.17 -0.84 10.97
C ALA A 46 -4.71 -2.29 11.07
N ALA A 47 -5.70 -2.65 10.24
CA ALA A 47 -6.22 -4.01 10.17
C ALA A 47 -5.14 -5.01 9.70
N ILE A 48 -4.37 -4.64 8.67
CA ILE A 48 -3.25 -5.44 8.16
C ILE A 48 -2.19 -5.66 9.26
N HIS A 49 -1.80 -4.61 9.99
CA HIS A 49 -0.86 -4.74 11.11
C HIS A 49 -1.37 -5.64 12.24
N SER A 50 -2.66 -5.51 12.58
CA SER A 50 -3.31 -6.37 13.57
C SER A 50 -3.31 -7.83 13.12
N GLU A 51 -3.61 -8.09 11.85
CA GLU A 51 -3.62 -9.44 11.28
C GLU A 51 -2.22 -10.04 11.16
N ALA A 52 -1.21 -9.21 10.86
CA ALA A 52 0.19 -9.62 10.75
C ALA A 52 0.78 -10.06 12.09
N ARG A 53 0.22 -9.63 13.23
CA ARG A 53 0.69 -10.00 14.58
C ARG A 53 2.19 -9.75 14.81
N LYS A 54 2.74 -8.67 14.22
CA LYS A 54 4.17 -8.31 14.25
C LYS A 54 5.11 -9.31 13.52
N ASP A 55 4.57 -10.20 12.71
CA ASP A 55 5.35 -11.06 11.82
C ASP A 55 5.60 -10.32 10.49
N CYS A 56 6.86 -10.03 10.18
CA CYS A 56 7.26 -9.28 8.99
C CYS A 56 6.94 -10.03 7.69
N LEU A 57 7.08 -11.36 7.66
CA LEU A 57 6.77 -12.15 6.47
C LEU A 57 5.27 -12.17 6.22
N ARG A 58 4.48 -12.28 7.30
CA ARG A 58 3.02 -12.17 7.22
C ARG A 58 2.57 -10.77 6.80
N LEU A 59 3.19 -9.72 7.33
CA LEU A 59 2.93 -8.34 6.93
C LEU A 59 3.22 -8.13 5.44
N PHE A 60 4.34 -8.67 4.95
CA PHE A 60 4.69 -8.64 3.53
C PHE A 60 3.60 -9.29 2.67
N HIS A 61 3.15 -10.49 3.02
CA HIS A 61 2.10 -11.18 2.25
C HIS A 61 0.77 -10.41 2.26
N LEU A 62 0.35 -9.87 3.40
CA LEU A 62 -0.90 -9.10 3.49
C LEU A 62 -0.85 -7.79 2.70
N LEU A 63 0.30 -7.10 2.69
CA LEU A 63 0.50 -5.91 1.86
C LEU A 63 0.61 -6.28 0.37
N PHE A 64 1.23 -7.41 0.06
CA PHE A 64 1.31 -7.93 -1.31
C PHE A 64 -0.10 -8.17 -1.88
N ASP A 65 -0.95 -8.85 -1.13
CA ASP A 65 -2.34 -9.12 -1.53
C ASP A 65 -3.19 -7.84 -1.63
N GLU A 66 -2.84 -6.77 -0.90
CA GLU A 66 -3.51 -5.47 -1.00
C GLU A 66 -3.16 -4.72 -2.30
N PHE A 67 -1.92 -4.85 -2.78
CA PHE A 67 -1.42 -4.05 -3.92
C PHE A 67 -1.31 -4.82 -5.25
N PHE A 68 -1.41 -6.14 -5.21
CA PHE A 68 -1.40 -7.04 -6.37
C PHE A 68 -2.66 -7.88 -6.40
N SER A 69 -3.38 -7.80 -7.50
CA SER A 69 -4.53 -8.68 -7.69
C SER A 69 -4.08 -10.10 -8.10
N PRO A 70 -4.95 -11.12 -7.97
CA PRO A 70 -4.65 -12.45 -8.48
C PRO A 70 -4.28 -12.46 -9.96
N GLU A 71 -4.92 -11.61 -10.77
CA GLU A 71 -4.65 -11.45 -12.19
C GLU A 71 -3.27 -10.84 -12.44
N ASP A 72 -2.83 -9.92 -11.57
CA ASP A 72 -1.46 -9.39 -11.57
C ASP A 72 -0.42 -10.50 -11.42
N CYS A 73 -0.72 -11.50 -10.59
CA CYS A 73 0.18 -12.60 -10.27
C CYS A 73 0.14 -13.77 -11.26
N GLN A 74 -1.01 -14.04 -11.89
CA GLN A 74 -1.27 -15.28 -12.64
C GLN A 74 -0.30 -15.52 -13.82
N ASN A 75 0.17 -14.45 -14.46
CA ASN A 75 1.14 -14.50 -15.56
C ASN A 75 2.41 -13.71 -15.25
N ALA A 76 2.70 -13.46 -13.99
CA ALA A 76 3.87 -12.70 -13.59
C ALA A 76 4.99 -13.59 -13.04
N VAL A 77 6.23 -13.16 -13.22
CA VAL A 77 7.39 -13.69 -12.52
C VAL A 77 7.84 -12.73 -11.42
N ALA A 78 8.16 -13.30 -10.26
CA ALA A 78 8.85 -12.57 -9.20
C ALA A 78 10.27 -12.22 -9.65
N PHE A 79 10.77 -11.07 -9.19
CA PHE A 79 12.14 -10.65 -9.49
C PHE A 79 13.14 -11.57 -8.77
N GLY A 80 13.84 -12.40 -9.53
CA GLY A 80 14.99 -13.20 -9.08
C GLY A 80 16.06 -13.19 -10.18
N LYS A 81 17.34 -13.29 -9.78
CA LYS A 81 18.57 -13.11 -10.60
C LYS A 81 18.42 -13.27 -12.12
N HIS A 82 18.98 -12.32 -12.86
CA HIS A 82 19.13 -12.25 -14.32
C HIS A 82 18.89 -13.58 -15.07
N GLY A 83 17.77 -13.69 -15.80
CA GLY A 83 17.58 -14.79 -16.73
C GLY A 83 16.14 -14.96 -17.19
N LYS A 84 15.85 -14.41 -18.38
CA LYS A 84 14.69 -14.70 -19.25
C LYS A 84 13.33 -14.81 -18.55
N VAL A 85 12.58 -13.72 -18.60
CA VAL A 85 11.12 -13.78 -18.43
C VAL A 85 10.58 -14.77 -19.47
N PRO A 86 9.88 -15.85 -19.06
CA PRO A 86 9.32 -16.79 -20.01
C PRO A 86 8.38 -16.08 -20.99
N GLU A 87 8.33 -16.56 -22.23
CA GLU A 87 7.47 -15.98 -23.26
C GLU A 87 6.00 -15.96 -22.79
N GLY A 88 5.33 -14.82 -22.99
CA GLY A 88 3.96 -14.59 -22.50
C GLY A 88 3.84 -14.25 -21.01
N LYS A 89 4.94 -14.24 -20.24
CA LYS A 89 4.93 -13.76 -18.85
C LYS A 89 5.36 -12.31 -18.74
N ARG A 90 4.80 -11.61 -17.76
CA ARG A 90 5.23 -10.26 -17.36
C ARG A 90 6.07 -10.32 -16.11
N VAL A 91 6.82 -9.27 -15.85
CA VAL A 91 7.43 -9.10 -14.52
C VAL A 91 6.44 -8.36 -13.63
N LEU A 92 6.40 -8.66 -12.34
CA LEU A 92 5.62 -7.86 -11.38
C LEU A 92 6.06 -6.39 -11.44
N ASP A 93 5.22 -5.47 -10.99
CA ASP A 93 5.62 -4.06 -10.90
C ASP A 93 6.75 -3.91 -9.85
N LYS A 94 7.96 -3.58 -10.33
CA LYS A 94 9.16 -3.47 -9.49
C LYS A 94 9.00 -2.41 -8.41
N SER A 95 8.38 -1.30 -8.75
CA SER A 95 8.22 -0.16 -7.85
C SER A 95 7.28 -0.54 -6.71
N LYS A 96 6.17 -1.23 -7.01
CA LYS A 96 5.27 -1.75 -5.97
C LYS A 96 5.94 -2.79 -5.08
N VAL A 97 6.64 -3.77 -5.65
CA VAL A 97 7.35 -4.80 -4.86
C VAL A 97 8.38 -4.16 -3.93
N ASN A 98 9.19 -3.24 -4.46
CA ASN A 98 10.19 -2.52 -3.67
C ASN A 98 9.55 -1.63 -2.60
N GLY A 99 8.41 -1.01 -2.89
CA GLY A 99 7.67 -0.22 -1.92
C GLY A 99 7.21 -1.06 -0.73
N ILE A 100 6.66 -2.24 -0.98
CA ILE A 100 6.25 -3.16 0.09
C ILE A 100 7.47 -3.62 0.89
N LEU A 101 8.55 -4.03 0.23
CA LEU A 101 9.77 -4.47 0.90
C LEU A 101 10.37 -3.37 1.79
N THR A 102 10.44 -2.14 1.28
CA THR A 102 10.96 -0.98 2.02
C THR A 102 10.12 -0.65 3.25
N TYR A 103 8.81 -0.88 3.19
CA TYR A 103 7.94 -0.66 4.34
C TYR A 103 8.07 -1.74 5.43
N VAL A 104 8.35 -2.98 5.03
CA VAL A 104 8.42 -4.12 5.94
C VAL A 104 9.78 -4.22 6.66
N MET A 105 10.87 -3.79 6.00
CA MET A 105 12.24 -3.79 6.52
C MET A 105 12.56 -2.55 7.35
#